data_AF-A0A9W7L2C6-F1
#
_entry.id   AF-A0A9W7L2C6-F1
#
_cell.length_a   1.000
_cell.length_b   1.000
_cell.length_c   1.000
_cell.angle_alpha   90.00
_cell.angle_beta   90.00
_cell.angle_gamma   90.00
#
_symmetry.space_group_name_H-M   'P 1'
#
loop_
_entity.id
_entity.type
_entity.pdbx_description
1 polymer ?
#
loop_
_entity_poly.entity_id
_entity_poly.type
_entity_poly.pdbx_seq_one_letter_code
_entity_poly.pdbx_strand_id
1 'polypeptide(L)'
;MSLMSTNVVTKNDSSIKERWPGAELKLTLLATWPDRSTQPAVQAHVSLLPPLPPPPIRCEFRGAPRANALAKSSSWVTSRSPLESLMRSGSPKINEFLLVGDSGSVPEGSQTNFYAVMNGVLHTAGEGVLAGTVRRLLLE
;
A
#
# COMPACT_ATOMS: atom_id res chain seq x y z
N MET A 1 -21.25 -16.22 7.16
CA MET A 1 -20.19 -15.23 6.89
C MET A 1 -20.44 -14.71 5.48
N SER A 2 -21.02 -13.52 5.35
CA SER A 2 -21.52 -13.00 4.06
C SER A 2 -20.35 -12.58 3.18
N LEU A 3 -20.23 -13.18 1.99
CA LEU A 3 -19.33 -12.70 0.94
C LEU A 3 -19.89 -11.37 0.45
N MET A 4 -19.25 -10.26 0.82
CA MET A 4 -19.55 -8.97 0.24
C MET A 4 -19.35 -9.05 -1.28
N SER A 5 -20.39 -8.70 -2.03
CA SER A 5 -20.40 -8.73 -3.48
C SER A 5 -19.30 -7.82 -4.05
N THR A 6 -18.38 -8.41 -4.79
CA THR A 6 -17.42 -7.70 -5.64
C THR A 6 -18.19 -7.10 -6.82
N ASN A 7 -18.47 -5.80 -6.75
CA ASN A 7 -19.07 -5.07 -7.86
C ASN A 7 -17.96 -4.62 -8.83
N VAL A 8 -17.98 -5.19 -10.04
CA VAL A 8 -17.11 -4.76 -11.15
C VAL A 8 -17.72 -3.49 -11.73
N VAL A 9 -17.04 -2.35 -11.55
CA VAL A 9 -17.47 -1.07 -12.12
C VAL A 9 -16.86 -0.93 -13.53
N THR A 10 -17.71 -0.68 -14.53
CA THR A 10 -17.28 -0.46 -15.92
C THR A 10 -17.22 1.03 -16.28
N LYS A 11 -16.62 1.33 -17.43
CA LYS A 11 -15.98 2.60 -17.82
C LYS A 11 -16.89 3.86 -17.86
N ASN A 12 -18.21 3.73 -17.74
CA ASN A 12 -19.19 4.83 -17.87
C ASN A 12 -20.27 4.82 -16.77
N ASP A 13 -19.90 4.43 -15.54
CA ASP A 13 -20.86 4.41 -14.46
C ASP A 13 -20.94 5.76 -13.72
N SER A 14 -21.89 6.61 -14.11
CA SER A 14 -22.22 7.86 -13.39
C SER A 14 -22.65 7.61 -11.94
N SER A 15 -22.99 6.37 -11.59
CA SER A 15 -23.45 6.00 -10.26
C SER A 15 -22.38 6.15 -9.18
N ILE A 16 -21.08 6.18 -9.48
CA ILE A 16 -20.06 6.33 -8.41
C ILE A 16 -20.23 7.67 -7.68
N LYS A 17 -20.43 8.76 -8.43
CA LYS A 17 -20.59 10.11 -7.85
C LYS A 17 -21.93 10.25 -7.13
N GLU A 18 -22.97 9.63 -7.66
CA GLU A 18 -24.30 9.59 -7.02
C GLU A 18 -24.29 8.73 -5.75
N ARG A 19 -23.52 7.64 -5.75
CA ARG A 19 -23.41 6.70 -4.63
C ARG A 19 -22.57 7.25 -3.49
N TRP A 20 -21.52 8.03 -3.79
CA TRP A 20 -20.62 8.61 -2.80
C TRP A 20 -20.34 10.09 -3.06
N PRO A 21 -21.34 10.98 -2.90
CA PRO A 21 -21.19 12.40 -3.17
C PRO A 21 -20.20 13.04 -2.19
N GLY A 22 -19.16 13.68 -2.73
CA GLY A 22 -18.15 14.40 -1.95
C GLY A 22 -17.18 13.53 -1.13
N ALA A 23 -17.24 12.20 -1.25
CA ALA A 23 -16.35 11.31 -0.51
C ALA A 23 -15.02 11.11 -1.23
N GLU A 24 -13.93 11.00 -0.46
CA GLU A 24 -12.67 10.47 -0.97
C GLU A 24 -12.77 8.96 -1.13
N LEU A 25 -12.31 8.46 -2.29
CA LEU A 25 -12.39 7.06 -2.66
C LEU A 25 -11.00 6.48 -2.87
N LYS A 26 -10.83 5.24 -2.44
CA LYS A 26 -9.68 4.41 -2.79
C LYS A 26 -10.02 3.56 -4.01
N LEU A 27 -9.32 3.85 -5.12
CA LEU A 27 -9.33 3.02 -6.32
C LEU A 27 -8.17 2.01 -6.27
N THR A 28 -8.48 0.74 -6.49
CA THR A 28 -7.49 -0.32 -6.70
C THR A 28 -7.65 -0.88 -8.10
N LEU A 29 -6.59 -0.79 -8.91
CA LEU A 29 -6.53 -1.39 -10.25
C LEU A 29 -5.62 -2.61 -10.19
N LEU A 30 -6.07 -3.74 -10.71
CA LEU A 30 -5.30 -4.97 -10.81
C LEU A 30 -5.27 -5.43 -12.27
N ALA A 31 -4.07 -5.47 -12.85
CA ALA A 31 -3.85 -6.08 -14.15
C ALA A 31 -3.39 -7.53 -13.96
N THR A 32 -4.01 -8.47 -14.69
CA THR A 32 -3.76 -9.91 -14.61
C THR A 32 -3.55 -10.51 -15.99
N TRP A 33 -2.69 -11.52 -16.06
CA TRP A 33 -2.45 -12.35 -17.24
C TRP A 33 -2.52 -13.81 -16.79
N PRO A 34 -3.65 -14.51 -16.99
CA PRO A 34 -3.83 -15.91 -16.56
C PRO A 34 -2.80 -16.85 -17.21
N ASP A 35 -2.44 -16.57 -18.47
CA ASP A 35 -1.35 -17.22 -19.19
C ASP A 35 -0.71 -16.23 -20.20
N ARG A 36 0.39 -16.63 -20.86
CA ARG A 36 1.08 -15.78 -21.86
C ARG A 36 0.34 -15.64 -23.19
N SER A 37 -0.69 -16.45 -23.44
CA SER A 37 -1.47 -16.51 -24.67
C SER A 37 -2.79 -15.72 -24.60
N THR A 38 -3.18 -15.28 -23.41
CA THR A 38 -4.42 -14.56 -23.14
C THR A 38 -4.19 -13.06 -23.10
N GLN A 39 -5.22 -12.32 -23.51
CA GLN A 39 -5.20 -10.87 -23.37
C GLN A 39 -5.19 -10.46 -21.88
N PRO A 40 -4.49 -9.38 -21.52
CA PRO A 40 -4.56 -8.82 -20.18
C PRO A 40 -6.00 -8.56 -19.77
N ALA A 41 -6.33 -8.90 -18.53
CA ALA A 41 -7.54 -8.42 -17.89
C ALA A 41 -7.19 -7.35 -16.85
N VAL A 42 -7.89 -6.22 -16.89
CA VAL A 42 -7.80 -5.16 -15.87
C VAL A 42 -9.09 -5.13 -15.08
N GLN A 43 -8.96 -5.24 -13.77
CA GLN A 43 -10.07 -5.15 -12.82
C GLN A 43 -9.92 -3.89 -11.97
N ALA A 44 -11.05 -3.29 -11.63
CA ALA A 44 -11.12 -2.11 -10.78
C ALA A 44 -12.00 -2.39 -9.56
N HIS A 45 -11.51 -2.01 -8.38
CA HIS A 45 -12.27 -2.01 -7.14
C HIS A 45 -12.26 -0.61 -6.54
N VAL A 46 -13.45 -0.13 -6.19
CA VAL A 46 -13.66 1.19 -5.58
C VAL A 46 -14.24 1.01 -4.19
N SER A 47 -13.67 1.71 -3.23
CA SER A 47 -14.12 1.73 -1.83
C SER A 47 -13.96 3.12 -1.25
N LEU A 48 -14.65 3.41 -0.15
CA LEU A 48 -14.40 4.63 0.64
C LEU A 48 -12.95 4.63 1.14
N LEU A 49 -12.31 5.80 1.14
CA LEU A 49 -11.02 5.97 1.78
C LEU A 49 -11.21 5.81 3.30
N PRO A 50 -10.49 4.89 3.97
CA PRO A 50 -10.59 4.75 5.41
C PRO A 50 -10.06 6.01 6.11
N PRO A 51 -10.58 6.35 7.31
CA PRO A 51 -10.09 7.49 8.06
C PRO A 51 -8.62 7.31 8.43
N LEU A 52 -7.89 8.43 8.47
CA LEU A 52 -6.51 8.44 8.93
C LEU A 52 -6.47 8.19 10.45
N PRO A 53 -5.53 7.36 10.94
CA PRO A 53 -5.29 7.26 12.38
C PRO A 53 -4.78 8.61 12.92
N PRO A 54 -5.17 9.01 14.14
CA PRO A 54 -4.65 10.23 14.74
C PRO A 54 -3.15 10.10 15.03
N PRO A 55 -2.36 11.17 14.87
CA PRO A 55 -0.97 11.18 15.30
C PRO A 55 -0.87 11.22 16.84
N PRO A 56 0.20 10.64 17.44
CA PRO A 56 1.22 9.85 16.78
C PRO A 56 0.74 8.43 16.45
N ILE A 57 1.25 7.85 15.35
CA ILE A 57 1.04 6.44 15.03
C ILE A 57 2.15 5.58 15.63
N ARG A 58 1.85 4.30 15.91
CA ARG A 58 2.83 3.32 16.35
C ARG A 58 3.42 2.57 15.17
N CYS A 59 4.73 2.63 15.03
CA CYS A 59 5.49 1.84 14.09
C CYS A 59 6.44 0.87 14.82
N GLU A 60 6.71 -0.29 14.25
CA GLU A 60 7.75 -1.21 14.74
C GLU A 60 8.66 -1.68 13.61
N PHE A 61 9.90 -2.02 13.95
CA PHE A 61 10.88 -2.58 13.02
C PHE A 61 10.66 -4.10 12.88
N ARG A 62 10.12 -4.54 11.74
CA ARG A 62 9.76 -5.94 11.48
C ARG A 62 9.81 -6.25 9.98
N GLY A 63 10.16 -7.48 9.65
CA GLY A 63 10.17 -7.97 8.27
C GLY A 63 11.40 -7.54 7.47
N ALA A 64 11.51 -8.08 6.27
CA ALA A 64 12.61 -7.83 5.35
C ALA A 64 12.14 -6.97 4.15
N PRO A 65 13.05 -6.29 3.44
CA PRO A 65 12.75 -5.56 2.22
C PRO A 65 12.14 -6.48 1.14
N ARG A 66 11.43 -5.88 0.20
CA ARG A 66 10.82 -6.61 -0.93
C ARG A 66 11.91 -7.18 -1.84
N ALA A 67 11.72 -8.42 -2.29
CA ALA A 67 12.61 -9.03 -3.29
C ALA A 67 12.63 -8.25 -4.62
N ASN A 68 11.49 -7.67 -5.03
CA ASN A 68 11.39 -6.80 -6.20
C ASN A 68 10.68 -5.49 -5.82
N ALA A 69 11.41 -4.59 -5.17
CA ALA A 69 10.86 -3.34 -4.65
C ALA A 69 10.36 -2.39 -5.75
N LEU A 70 10.95 -2.45 -6.95
CA LEU A 70 10.62 -1.56 -8.07
C LEU A 70 9.23 -1.82 -8.66
N ALA A 71 8.66 -3.01 -8.45
CA ALA A 71 7.36 -3.40 -8.99
C ALA A 71 6.26 -3.36 -7.93
N LYS A 72 5.15 -2.68 -8.23
CA LYS A 72 3.93 -2.75 -7.41
C LYS A 72 3.14 -4.03 -7.75
N SER A 73 3.65 -5.17 -7.29
CA SER A 73 3.09 -6.49 -7.57
C SER A 73 2.14 -6.98 -6.47
N SER A 74 1.10 -7.73 -6.84
CA SER A 74 0.21 -8.43 -5.91
C SER A 74 0.94 -9.51 -5.10
N SER A 75 2.08 -10.03 -5.60
CA SER A 75 2.94 -10.95 -4.85
C SER A 75 3.31 -10.39 -3.47
N TRP A 76 3.51 -9.06 -3.37
CA TRP A 76 3.81 -8.41 -2.10
C TRP A 76 2.67 -8.52 -1.09
N VAL A 77 1.41 -8.49 -1.54
CA VAL A 77 0.23 -8.69 -0.66
C VAL A 77 0.28 -10.05 0.02
N THR A 78 0.66 -11.08 -0.73
CA THR A 78 0.86 -12.43 -0.18
C THR A 78 2.04 -12.48 0.77
N SER A 79 3.21 -11.98 0.35
CA SER A 79 4.43 -12.00 1.17
C SER A 79 4.28 -11.26 2.50
N ARG A 80 3.51 -10.17 2.53
CA ARG A 80 3.30 -9.34 3.73
C ARG A 80 2.12 -9.78 4.59
N SER A 81 1.36 -10.79 4.19
CA SER A 81 0.18 -11.25 4.95
C SER A 81 0.48 -11.63 6.41
N PRO A 82 1.61 -12.32 6.74
CA PRO A 82 1.97 -12.59 8.13
C PRO A 82 2.20 -11.31 8.94
N LEU A 83 2.85 -10.32 8.34
CA LEU A 83 3.07 -9.01 8.95
C LEU A 83 1.75 -8.28 9.22
N GLU A 84 0.82 -8.25 8.27
CA GLU A 84 -0.49 -7.64 8.52
C GLU A 84 -1.26 -8.33 9.66
N SER A 85 -1.17 -9.66 9.77
CA SER A 85 -1.81 -10.41 10.85
C SER A 85 -1.23 -10.04 12.22
N LEU A 86 0.09 -9.83 12.30
CA LEU A 86 0.74 -9.30 13.50
C LEU A 86 0.30 -7.86 13.80
N MET A 87 0.21 -6.99 12.80
CA MET A 87 -0.29 -5.62 13.00
C MET A 87 -1.72 -5.60 13.56
N ARG A 88 -2.59 -6.49 13.04
CA ARG A 88 -3.99 -6.61 13.49
C ARG A 88 -4.13 -7.17 14.91
N SER A 89 -3.27 -8.11 15.29
CA SER A 89 -3.31 -8.77 16.61
C SER A 89 -2.47 -8.06 17.68
N GLY A 90 -1.64 -7.09 17.29
CA GLY A 90 -0.79 -6.33 18.20
C GLY A 90 -1.59 -5.57 19.26
N SER A 91 -1.13 -5.67 20.50
CA SER A 91 -1.63 -4.89 21.64
C SER A 91 -0.43 -4.26 22.36
N PRO A 92 -0.26 -2.92 22.32
CA PRO A 92 -1.12 -1.93 21.69
C PRO A 92 -1.14 -2.02 20.15
N LYS A 93 -2.15 -1.42 19.51
CA LYS A 93 -2.33 -1.40 18.05
C LYS A 93 -1.08 -0.88 17.35
N ILE A 94 -0.62 -1.62 16.34
CA ILE A 94 0.51 -1.24 15.48
C ILE A 94 -0.05 -0.74 14.15
N ASN A 95 0.35 0.45 13.72
CA ASN A 95 -0.16 1.09 12.50
C ASN A 95 0.65 0.73 11.25
N GLU A 96 1.95 0.53 11.39
CA GLU A 96 2.85 0.22 10.28
C GLU A 96 4.07 -0.55 10.77
N PHE A 97 4.63 -1.39 9.91
CA PHE A 97 5.94 -1.96 10.12
C PHE A 97 6.96 -1.31 9.20
N LEU A 98 8.11 -0.97 9.77
CA LEU A 98 9.28 -0.49 9.07
C LEU A 98 10.15 -1.71 8.73
N LEU A 99 10.34 -1.96 7.43
CA LEU A 99 11.12 -3.11 6.96
C LEU A 99 12.59 -2.89 7.28
N VAL A 100 13.29 -3.95 7.70
CA VAL A 100 14.69 -3.86 8.12
C VAL A 100 15.55 -4.61 7.13
N GLY A 101 16.37 -3.88 6.39
CA GLY A 101 17.37 -4.42 5.49
C GLY A 101 18.70 -4.71 6.17
N ASP A 102 19.72 -4.97 5.35
CA ASP A 102 21.06 -5.26 5.83
C ASP A 102 21.63 -4.10 6.65
N SER A 103 22.46 -4.43 7.63
CA SER A 103 23.13 -3.49 8.54
C SER A 103 22.17 -2.52 9.26
N GLY A 104 20.91 -2.91 9.46
CA GLY A 104 19.91 -2.10 10.16
C GLY A 104 19.31 -0.97 9.32
N SER A 105 19.47 -1.01 7.99
CA SER A 105 18.83 -0.04 7.10
C SER A 105 17.30 -0.15 7.15
N VAL A 106 16.61 0.97 6.95
CA VAL A 106 15.14 1.05 6.97
C VAL A 106 14.66 1.65 5.65
N PRO A 107 14.60 0.86 4.57
CA PRO A 107 14.37 1.40 3.24
C PRO A 107 12.93 1.93 3.06
N GLU A 108 11.94 1.16 3.50
CA GLU A 108 10.52 1.51 3.38
C GLU A 108 9.68 0.84 4.48
N GLY A 109 8.44 1.28 4.63
CA GLY A 109 7.43 0.58 5.41
C GLY A 109 6.82 -0.59 4.63
N SER A 110 6.02 -1.41 5.31
CA SER A 110 5.38 -2.57 4.66
C SER A 110 4.43 -2.14 3.54
N GLN A 111 3.85 -0.94 3.62
CA GLN A 111 2.91 -0.41 2.63
C GLN A 111 3.25 1.01 2.14
N THR A 112 4.31 1.61 2.66
CA THR A 112 4.60 3.04 2.54
C THR A 112 6.07 3.27 2.24
N ASN A 113 6.43 4.38 1.58
CA ASN A 113 7.80 4.87 1.64
C ASN A 113 8.07 5.45 3.04
N PHE A 114 9.32 5.40 3.49
CA PHE A 114 9.70 5.90 4.81
C PHE A 114 10.59 7.14 4.70
N TYR A 115 10.41 8.08 5.64
CA TYR A 115 11.18 9.31 5.74
C TYR A 115 11.52 9.56 7.20
N ALA A 116 12.69 10.11 7.44
CA ALA A 116 13.11 10.61 8.74
C ALA A 116 13.69 12.01 8.58
N VAL A 117 13.38 12.90 9.51
CA VAL A 117 14.06 14.20 9.60
C VAL A 117 15.14 14.09 10.68
N MET A 118 16.40 14.23 10.30
CA MET A 118 17.55 14.17 11.19
C MET A 118 18.35 15.44 11.03
N ASN A 119 18.56 16.18 12.12
CA ASN A 119 19.29 17.46 12.10
C ASN A 119 18.76 18.45 11.04
N GLY A 120 17.43 18.50 10.86
CA GLY A 120 16.77 19.37 9.88
C GLY A 120 16.86 18.88 8.43
N VAL A 121 17.47 17.73 8.17
CA VAL A 121 17.61 17.15 6.83
C VAL A 121 16.61 16.00 6.68
N LEU A 122 15.90 15.97 5.55
CA LEU A 122 15.01 14.87 5.20
C LEU A 122 15.84 13.71 4.61
N HIS A 123 15.70 12.52 5.19
CA HIS A 123 16.31 11.29 4.73
C HIS A 123 15.23 10.31 4.27
N THR A 124 15.49 9.65 3.14
CA THR A 124 14.70 8.54 2.62
C THR A 124 15.61 7.64 1.79
N ALA A 125 15.23 6.38 1.60
CA ALA A 125 16.00 5.51 0.71
C ALA A 125 15.93 6.00 -0.74
N GLY A 126 17.09 6.08 -1.39
CA GLY A 126 17.20 6.43 -2.81
C GLY A 126 16.78 5.28 -3.73
N GLU A 127 17.29 4.08 -3.43
CA GLU A 127 17.16 2.86 -4.23
C GLU A 127 16.53 1.71 -3.42
N GLY A 128 16.13 0.64 -4.09
CA GLY A 128 15.64 -0.58 -3.43
C GLY A 128 14.27 -0.42 -2.76
N VAL A 129 13.49 0.59 -3.17
CA VAL A 129 12.14 0.87 -2.69
C VAL A 129 11.18 1.04 -3.85
N LEU A 130 9.88 0.94 -3.58
CA LEU A 130 8.89 1.30 -4.59
C LEU A 130 8.95 2.81 -4.85
N ALA A 131 9.07 3.20 -6.13
CA ALA A 131 8.96 4.60 -6.56
C ALA A 131 7.51 5.09 -6.44
N GLY A 132 7.04 5.32 -5.21
CA GLY A 132 5.69 5.77 -4.94
C GLY A 132 5.40 7.14 -5.54
N THR A 133 4.19 7.34 -6.06
CA THR A 133 3.79 8.62 -6.66
C THR A 133 3.90 9.79 -5.68
N VAL A 134 3.47 9.60 -4.43
CA VAL A 134 3.59 10.63 -3.37
C VAL A 134 5.06 10.92 -3.04
N ARG A 135 5.92 9.90 -3.04
CA ARG A 135 7.37 10.09 -2.85
C ARG A 135 7.96 11.00 -3.91
N ARG A 136 7.62 10.75 -5.18
CA ARG A 136 8.11 11.55 -6.29
C ARG A 136 7.72 13.02 -6.12
N LEU A 137 6.45 13.30 -5.80
CA LEU A 137 5.96 14.67 -5.58
C LEU A 137 6.66 15.39 -4.42
N LEU A 138 7.08 14.67 -3.38
CA LEU A 138 7.79 15.26 -2.24
C LEU A 138 9.24 15.64 -2.57
N LEU A 139 9.86 14.96 -3.54
CA LEU A 139 11.26 15.11 -3.89
C LEU A 139 11.49 16.03 -5.11
N GLU A 140 10.41 16.47 -5.76
CA GLU A 140 10.41 17.52 -6.81
C GLU A 140 10.39 18.91 -6.16
#